data_AF-A0A183G6J3-F1
#
_entry.id   AF-A0A183G6J3-F1
#
_cell.length_a   1.000
_cell.length_b   1.000
_cell.length_c   1.000
_cell.angle_alpha   90.00
_cell.angle_beta   90.00
_cell.angle_gamma   90.00
#
_symmetry.space_group_name_H-M   'P 1'
#
loop_
_entity.id
_entity.type
_entity.pdbx_description
1 polymer ?
#
loop_
_entity_poly.entity_id
_entity_poly.type
_entity_poly.pdbx_seq_one_letter_code
_entity_poly.pdbx_strand_id
1 'polypeptide(L)' 'MDKKVIRGIYLYEFKLGTAAKEADEKINAAFGQGCSTIRTAYRWYQKFRNGDESLEEHEGRGRHSDVDEDKLRDVVEEDP' A
#
# COMPACT_ATOMS: atom_id res chain seq x y z
N MET A 1 9.39 8.83 2.50
CA MET A 1 10.05 7.50 2.41
C MET A 1 9.34 6.67 1.35
N ASP A 2 10.07 5.87 0.57
CA ASP A 2 9.45 4.96 -0.41
C ASP A 2 8.57 3.92 0.30
N LYS A 3 7.36 3.70 -0.22
CA LYS A 3 6.42 2.71 0.29
C LYS A 3 7.03 1.30 0.29
N LYS A 4 7.84 0.94 -0.71
CA LYS A 4 8.49 -0.39 -0.75
C LYS A 4 9.47 -0.59 0.40
N VAL A 5 10.18 0.46 0.80
CA VAL A 5 11.09 0.42 1.96
C VAL A 5 10.32 0.16 3.25
N ILE A 6 9.21 0.87 3.48
CA ILE A 6 8.35 0.67 4.66
C ILE A 6 7.81 -0.77 4.71
N ARG A 7 7.41 -1.33 3.56
CA ARG A 7 6.92 -2.71 3.45
C ARG A 7 8.02 -3.72 3.77
N GLY A 8 9.24 -3.47 3.30
CA GLY A 8 10.40 -4.29 3.63
C GLY A 8 10.71 -4.29 5.13
N ILE A 9 10.60 -3.14 5.80
CA ILE A 9 10.75 -3.03 7.25
C ILE A 9 9.65 -3.81 7.97
N TYR A 10 8.40 -3.74 7.51
CA TYR A 10 7.34 -4.56 8.09
C TYR A 10 7.59 -6.06 7.96
N LEU A 11 8.10 -6.51 6.82
CA LEU A 11 8.45 -7.92 6.64
C LEU A 11 9.60 -8.35 7.58
N TYR A 12 10.60 -7.48 7.74
CA TYR A 12 11.69 -7.71 8.68
C TYR A 12 11.19 -7.83 10.13
N GLU A 13 10.41 -6.88 10.63
CA GLU A 13 9.83 -6.92 11.99
C GLU A 13 8.88 -8.11 12.17
N PHE A 14 8.12 -8.48 11.13
CA PHE A 14 7.27 -9.67 11.16
C PHE A 14 8.10 -10.95 11.34
N LYS A 15 9.21 -11.10 10.63
CA LYS A 15 10.13 -12.25 10.78
C LYS A 15 10.82 -12.29 12.14
N LEU A 16 10.99 -11.14 12.79
CA LEU A 16 11.44 -11.06 14.18
C LEU A 16 10.36 -11.42 15.21
N GLY A 17 9.11 -11.61 14.79
CA GLY A 17 7.98 -11.89 15.67
C GLY A 17 7.42 -10.66 16.38
N THR A 18 7.86 -9.46 16.00
CA THR A 18 7.36 -8.20 16.55
C THR A 18 5.92 -7.94 16.11
N ALA A 19 5.09 -7.40 17.00
CA ALA A 19 3.70 -7.07 16.67
C ALA A 19 3.58 -5.90 15.68
N ALA A 20 2.53 -5.90 14.85
CA ALA A 20 2.29 -4.86 13.84
C ALA A 20 2.28 -3.44 14.42
N LYS A 21 1.65 -3.27 15.58
CA LYS A 21 1.59 -1.97 16.28
C LYS A 21 2.98 -1.47 16.68
N GLU A 22 3.82 -2.36 17.23
CA GLU A 22 5.18 -2.01 17.65
C GLU A 22 6.06 -1.68 16.43
N ALA A 23 5.90 -2.40 15.32
CA ALA A 23 6.58 -2.08 14.06
C ALA A 23 6.18 -0.68 13.52
N ASP A 24 4.89 -0.32 13.55
CA ASP A 24 4.41 1.01 13.16
C ASP A 24 5.00 2.12 14.05
N GLU A 25 5.04 1.90 15.36
CA GLU A 25 5.64 2.83 16.33
C GLU A 25 7.14 3.00 16.08
N LYS A 26 7.89 1.91 15.86
CA LYS A 26 9.33 1.95 15.51
C LYS A 26 9.59 2.72 14.21
N ILE A 27 8.78 2.48 13.17
CA ILE A 27 8.90 3.17 11.88
C ILE A 27 8.65 4.67 12.05
N ASN A 28 7.57 5.05 12.75
CA ASN A 28 7.25 6.46 12.98
C ASN A 28 8.28 7.14 13.91
N ALA A 29 8.88 6.42 14.86
CA ALA A 29 9.96 6.93 15.70
C ALA A 29 11.27 7.14 14.92
N ALA A 30 11.63 6.21 14.04
CA ALA A 30 12.88 6.26 13.27
C ALA A 30 12.83 7.22 12.07
N PHE A 31 11.68 7.30 11.39
CA PHE A 31 11.56 8.01 10.11
C PHE A 31 10.63 9.23 10.17
N GLY A 32 10.00 9.50 11.31
CA GLY A 32 9.11 10.63 11.55
C GLY A 32 7.63 10.22 11.59
N GLN A 33 6.84 10.93 12.39
CA GLN A 33 5.42 10.66 12.53
C GLN A 33 4.68 10.76 11.20
N GLY A 34 3.79 9.80 10.96
CA GLY A 34 2.98 9.74 9.74
C GLY A 34 3.68 9.08 8.56
N CYS A 35 4.91 8.59 8.72
CA CYS A 35 5.55 7.74 7.72
C CYS A 35 4.74 6.48 7.45
N SER A 36 4.14 5.91 8.50
CA SER A 36 3.23 4.78 8.38
C SER A 36 2.03 4.94 9.30
N THR A 37 1.01 4.12 9.05
CA THR A 37 -0.17 4.06 9.90
C THR A 37 -0.36 2.65 10.41
N ILE A 38 -0.92 2.54 11.61
CA ILE A 38 -1.28 1.27 12.20
C ILE A 38 -2.18 0.41 11.31
N ARG A 39 -3.07 1.02 10.51
CA ARG A 39 -3.91 0.32 9.52
C ARG A 39 -3.06 -0.32 8.42
N THR A 40 -2.05 0.39 7.93
CA THR A 40 -1.08 -0.13 6.96
C THR A 40 -0.30 -1.29 7.55
N ALA A 41 0.18 -1.17 8.80
CA ALA A 41 0.90 -2.24 9.50
C ALA A 41 0.07 -3.53 9.55
N TYR A 42 -1.18 -3.44 10.01
CA TYR A 42 -2.06 -4.61 10.10
C TYR A 42 -2.34 -5.25 8.74
N ARG A 43 -2.56 -4.45 7.69
CA ARG A 43 -2.79 -4.97 6.32
C ARG A 43 -1.59 -5.80 5.84
N TRP A 44 -0.37 -5.30 6.05
CA TRP A 44 0.85 -6.02 5.67
C TRP A 44 1.08 -7.27 6.51
N TYR A 45 0.90 -7.18 7.82
CA TYR A 45 1.01 -8.33 8.70
C TYR A 45 0.00 -9.43 8.38
N GLN A 46 -1.23 -9.08 8.04
CA GLN A 46 -2.22 -10.05 7.58
C GLN A 46 -1.78 -10.73 6.28
N LYS A 47 -1.22 -9.98 5.34
CA LYS A 47 -0.67 -10.51 4.08
C LYS A 47 0.44 -11.54 4.36
N PHE A 48 1.39 -11.19 5.23
CA PHE A 48 2.50 -12.09 5.61
C PHE A 48 2.04 -13.33 6.36
N ARG A 49 1.05 -13.20 7.26
CA ARG A 49 0.43 -14.35 7.94
C ARG A 49 -0.26 -15.32 6.98
N ASN A 50 -0.74 -14.82 5.85
CA ASN A 50 -1.32 -15.65 4.78
C ASN A 50 -0.25 -16.28 3.86
N GLY A 51 1.05 -16.07 4.16
CA GLY A 51 2.17 -16.64 3.41
C GLY A 51 2.65 -15.80 2.22
N ASP A 52 2.08 -14.62 1.99
CA ASP A 52 2.47 -13.75 0.89
C ASP A 52 3.44 -12.67 1.39
N GLU A 53 4.74 -12.91 1.20
CA GLU A 53 5.83 -12.00 1.56
C GLU A 53 6.18 -10.98 0.46
N SER A 54 5.44 -10.93 -0.65
CA SER A 54 5.74 -9.98 -1.73
C SER A 54 5.56 -8.53 -1.24
N LEU A 55 6.52 -7.65 -1.55
CA LEU A 55 6.44 -6.22 -1.16
C LEU A 55 5.64 -5.37 -2.16
N GLU A 56 5.19 -5.99 -3.24
CA GLU A 56 4.33 -5.34 -4.22
C GLU A 56 2.91 -5.22 -3.66
N GLU A 57 2.28 -4.11 -3.99
CA GLU A 57 0.84 -4.04 -3.86
C GLU A 57 0.31 -4.90 -5.00
N HIS A 58 -0.49 -5.93 -4.71
CA HIS A 58 -1.26 -6.54 -5.77
C HIS A 58 -2.04 -5.41 -6.44
N GLU A 59 -1.87 -5.24 -7.75
CA GLU A 59 -2.79 -4.45 -8.56
C GLU A 59 -4.19 -4.94 -8.19
N GLY A 60 -4.91 -4.11 -7.44
CA GLY A 60 -6.17 -4.53 -6.86
C GLY A 60 -7.13 -4.92 -7.97
N ARG A 61 -8.06 -5.82 -7.67
CA ARG A 61 -9.34 -5.94 -8.41
C ARG A 61 -10.21 -4.68 -8.23
N GLY A 62 -9.64 -3.49 -8.38
CA GLY A 62 -10.36 -2.24 -8.60
C GLY A 62 -10.55 -2.08 -10.10
N ARG A 63 -11.77 -1.69 -10.51
CA ARG A 63 -12.16 -1.47 -11.92
C ARG A 63 -10.98 -0.95 -12.72
N HIS A 64 -10.59 -1.68 -13.77
CA HIS A 64 -10.13 -1.02 -14.97
C HIS A 64 -11.22 0.01 -15.29
N SER A 65 -10.94 1.28 -15.06
CA SER A 65 -11.68 2.32 -15.75
C SER A 65 -11.18 2.20 -17.18
N ASP A 66 -11.78 1.32 -17.99
CA ASP A 66 -11.68 1.38 -19.44
C ASP A 66 -12.47 2.60 -19.95
N VAL A 67 -12.28 3.74 -19.28
CA VAL A 67 -12.69 5.02 -19.80
C VAL A 67 -11.51 5.44 -20.67
N ASP A 68 -11.60 4.99 -21.92
CA ASP A 68 -10.86 5.55 -23.05
C ASP A 68 -10.98 7.07 -22.96
N GLU A 69 -9.93 7.74 -22.50
CA GLU A 69 -9.89 9.20 -22.42
C GLU A 69 -10.04 9.81 -23.83
N ASP A 70 -9.67 9.05 -24.86
CA ASP A 70 -9.92 9.36 -26.27
C ASP A 70 -11.42 9.38 -26.64
N LYS A 71 -12.27 8.58 -26.01
CA LYS A 71 -13.74 8.61 -26.24
C LYS A 71 -14.46 9.72 -25.48
N LEU A 72 -13.87 10.24 -24.41
CA LEU A 72 -14.44 11.38 -23.68
C LEU A 72 -14.27 12.70 -24.44
N ARG A 73 -13.28 12.77 -25.35
CA ARG A 73 -13.02 13.96 -26.16
C ARG A 73 -14.03 14.11 -27.32
N ASP A 74 -14.53 13.01 -27.86
CA ASP A 74 -15.53 13.04 -28.95
C ASP A 74 -16.92 13.49 -28.46
N VAL A 75 -17.28 13.23 -27.20
CA VAL A 75 -18.62 13.58 -26.66
C VAL A 75 -18.74 15.07 -26.29
N VAL A 76 -17.62 15.77 -26.07
CA VAL A 76 -17.62 17.21 -25.72
C VAL A 76 -17.68 18.12 -26.96
N GLU A 77 -17.38 17.61 -28.15
CA GLU A 77 -17.49 18.38 -29.40
C GLU A 77 -18.86 18.24 -30.12
N GLU A 78 -19.79 17.42 -29.60
CA GLU A 78 -21.18 17.32 -30.07
C GLU A 78 -22.20 18.02 -29.14
N ASP A 79 -21.89 19.21 -28.65
CA ASP A 79 -22.93 20.13 -28.14
C ASP A 79 -22.74 21.51 -28.81
N PRO A 80 -23.59 21.89 -29.80
CA PRO A 80 -23.51 23.17 -30.51
C PRO A 80 -23.94 24.39 -29.70
#